data_AF-A0A536QB94-F1
#
_entry.id   AF-A0A536QB94-F1
#
_cell.length_a   1.000
_cell.length_b   1.000
_cell.length_c   1.000
_cell.angle_alpha   90.00
_cell.angle_beta   90.00
_cell.angle_gamma   90.00
#
_symmetry.space_group_name_H-M   'P 1'
#
loop_
_entity.id
_entity.type
_entity.pdbx_description
1 polymer ?
#
loop_
_entity_poly.entity_id
_entity_poly.type
_entity_poly.pdbx_seq_one_letter_code
_entity_poly.pdbx_strand_id
1 'polypeptide(L)'
;MALNGSALAEGVRGGIALSLAVILLAVLGLTPSLRWIPEVPLIVAAIAVPVSGYALTGYRAGRRAGRMAAGALAGAVAGGISGAVGGIAYVLFGKPLLNVLVGLLLGAIGGGVIGAGGGVLGRR
;
A
#
# COMPACT_ATOMS: atom_id res chain seq x y z
N MET A 1 -2.30 -10.77 -23.16
CA MET A 1 -3.09 -10.55 -21.93
C MET A 1 -2.58 -11.31 -20.70
N ALA A 2 -1.96 -12.50 -20.82
CA ALA A 2 -1.48 -13.30 -19.68
C ALA A 2 -0.45 -12.61 -18.75
N LEU A 3 0.40 -11.70 -19.28
CA LEU A 3 1.45 -11.02 -18.51
C LEU A 3 0.94 -9.96 -17.53
N ASN A 4 -0.29 -9.47 -17.68
CA ASN A 4 -0.88 -8.52 -16.72
C ASN A 4 -1.49 -9.27 -15.51
N GLY A 5 -1.90 -10.52 -15.69
CA GLY A 5 -2.49 -11.34 -14.63
C GLY A 5 -1.51 -11.60 -13.49
N SER A 6 -0.23 -11.83 -13.80
CA SER A 6 0.80 -12.04 -12.78
C SER A 6 1.09 -10.78 -11.97
N ALA A 7 1.08 -9.61 -12.61
CA ALA A 7 1.25 -8.32 -11.94
C ALA A 7 0.05 -7.97 -11.05
N LEU A 8 -1.17 -8.21 -11.54
CA LEU A 8 -2.40 -8.03 -10.74
C LEU A 8 -2.42 -8.97 -9.53
N ALA A 9 -2.08 -10.24 -9.72
CA ALA A 9 -2.05 -11.22 -8.62
C ALA A 9 -1.01 -10.82 -7.56
N GLU A 10 0.17 -10.35 -7.95
CA GLU A 10 1.20 -9.87 -7.01
C GLU A 10 0.72 -8.60 -6.28
N GLY A 11 0.09 -7.68 -7.01
CA GLY A 11 -0.52 -6.47 -6.41
C GLY A 11 -1.61 -6.79 -5.40
N VAL A 12 -2.50 -7.73 -5.70
CA VAL A 12 -3.56 -8.18 -4.77
C VAL A 12 -2.95 -8.83 -3.54
N ARG A 13 -2.01 -9.76 -3.71
CA ARG A 13 -1.33 -10.43 -2.58
C ARG A 13 -0.61 -9.43 -1.68
N GLY A 14 0.13 -8.50 -2.28
CA GLY A 14 0.82 -7.44 -1.56
C GLY A 14 -0.13 -6.47 -0.87
N GLY A 15 -1.23 -6.11 -1.53
CA GLY A 15 -2.29 -5.27 -0.97
C GLY A 15 -2.92 -5.89 0.26
N ILE A 16 -3.29 -7.18 0.20
CA ILE A 16 -3.86 -7.91 1.35
C ILE A 16 -2.86 -7.97 2.51
N ALA A 17 -1.60 -8.29 2.25
CA ALA A 17 -0.57 -8.32 3.29
C ALA A 17 -0.36 -6.95 3.93
N LEU A 18 -0.33 -5.87 3.14
CA LEU A 18 -0.21 -4.51 3.63
C LEU A 18 -1.43 -4.05 4.43
N SER A 19 -2.63 -4.48 4.04
CA SER A 19 -3.86 -4.18 4.79
C SER A 19 -3.78 -4.63 6.24
N LEU A 20 -3.16 -5.78 6.54
CA LEU A 20 -2.95 -6.22 7.92
C LEU A 20 -2.08 -5.23 8.71
N ALA A 21 -0.98 -4.78 8.12
CA ALA A 21 -0.10 -3.79 8.76
C ALA A 21 -0.79 -2.43 8.93
N VAL A 22 -1.57 -2.00 7.93
CA VAL A 22 -2.37 -0.77 7.99
C VAL A 22 -3.41 -0.84 9.10
N ILE A 23 -4.10 -1.97 9.27
CA ILE A 23 -5.06 -2.17 10.37
C ILE A 23 -4.34 -2.07 11.72
N LEU A 24 -3.22 -2.77 11.90
CA LEU A 24 -2.46 -2.72 13.14
C LEU A 24 -2.01 -1.29 13.47
N LEU A 25 -1.44 -0.57 12.48
CA LEU A 25 -1.00 0.81 12.66
C LEU A 25 -2.16 1.78 12.91
N ALA A 26 -3.31 1.57 12.27
CA ALA A 26 -4.52 2.36 12.52
C ALA A 26 -5.03 2.13 13.95
N VAL A 27 -5.05 0.89 14.43
CA VAL A 27 -5.42 0.58 15.82
C VAL A 27 -4.44 1.26 16.78
N LEU A 28 -3.13 1.11 16.57
CA LEU A 28 -2.13 1.73 17.44
C LEU A 28 -2.19 3.26 17.43
N GLY A 29 -2.41 3.87 16.26
CA GLY A 29 -2.36 5.34 16.09
C GLY A 29 -3.68 6.06 16.37
N LEU A 30 -4.83 5.40 16.26
CA LEU A 30 -6.15 6.03 16.42
C LEU A 30 -6.81 5.69 17.77
N THR A 31 -6.30 4.70 18.50
CA THR A 31 -6.90 4.29 19.78
C THR A 31 -6.49 5.24 20.91
N PRO A 32 -7.44 5.91 21.59
CA PRO A 32 -7.12 6.89 22.62
C PRO A 32 -6.38 6.32 23.84
N SER A 33 -6.61 5.05 24.19
CA SER A 33 -5.92 4.38 25.30
C SER A 33 -4.45 4.06 25.02
N LEU A 34 -3.99 4.18 23.77
CA LEU A 34 -2.62 3.90 23.34
C LEU A 34 -1.77 5.16 23.12
N ARG A 35 -2.22 6.34 23.58
CA ARG A 35 -1.49 7.62 23.46
C ARG A 35 -0.11 7.66 24.14
N TRP A 36 0.20 6.67 24.98
CA TRP A 36 1.53 6.53 25.56
C TRP A 36 2.58 6.10 24.52
N ILE A 37 2.16 5.55 23.38
CA ILE A 37 3.05 5.20 22.27
C ILE A 37 3.50 6.50 21.58
N PRO A 38 4.81 6.72 21.39
CA PRO A 38 5.29 7.93 20.74
C PRO A 38 4.75 8.07 19.31
N GLU A 39 4.24 9.26 18.98
CA GLU A 39 3.58 9.55 17.70
C GLU A 39 4.55 9.48 16.51
N VAL A 40 5.77 9.98 16.68
CA VAL A 40 6.78 10.06 15.60
C VAL A 40 7.13 8.67 15.05
N PRO A 41 7.52 7.67 15.86
CA PRO A 41 7.72 6.29 15.40
C PRO A 41 6.53 5.69 14.67
N LEU A 42 5.30 5.94 15.16
CA LEU A 42 4.08 5.43 14.52
C LEU A 42 3.88 6.04 13.13
N ILE A 43 4.08 7.34 12.98
CA ILE A 43 3.99 8.03 11.68
C ILE A 43 5.07 7.51 10.74
N VAL A 44 6.31 7.36 11.23
CA VAL A 44 7.42 6.81 10.43
C VAL A 44 7.07 5.41 9.95
N ALA A 45 6.54 4.53 10.81
CA ALA A 45 6.10 3.20 10.42
C ALA A 45 4.92 3.23 9.43
N ALA A 46 3.95 4.12 9.64
CA ALA A 46 2.80 4.32 8.77
C ALA A 46 3.16 4.79 7.36
N ILE A 47 4.34 5.42 7.18
CA ILE A 47 4.86 5.79 5.86
C ILE A 47 5.79 4.69 5.32
N ALA A 48 6.74 4.24 6.13
CA ALA A 48 7.78 3.32 5.69
C ALA A 48 7.22 1.95 5.27
N VAL A 49 6.21 1.44 5.97
CA VAL A 49 5.61 0.13 5.67
C VAL A 49 4.90 0.12 4.31
N PRO A 50 3.96 1.05 4.00
CA PRO A 50 3.39 1.13 2.66
C PRO A 50 4.44 1.37 1.58
N VAL A 51 5.38 2.30 1.78
CA VAL A 51 6.42 2.62 0.78
C VAL A 51 7.28 1.41 0.46
N SER A 52 7.78 0.70 1.47
CA SER A 52 8.57 -0.51 1.27
C SER A 52 7.76 -1.64 0.64
N GLY A 53 6.49 -1.81 1.04
CA GLY A 53 5.60 -2.80 0.46
C GLY A 53 5.27 -2.55 -1.01
N TYR A 54 5.00 -1.31 -1.40
CA TYR A 54 4.77 -0.93 -2.79
C TYR A 54 6.04 -1.10 -3.63
N ALA A 55 7.20 -0.74 -3.10
CA ALA A 55 8.47 -0.92 -3.79
C ALA A 55 8.78 -2.42 -3.99
N LEU A 56 8.53 -3.26 -2.98
CA LEU A 56 8.77 -4.70 -3.05
C LEU A 56 7.80 -5.41 -4.01
N THR A 57 6.52 -5.06 -3.97
CA THR A 57 5.52 -5.59 -4.94
C THR A 57 5.87 -5.18 -6.36
N GLY A 58 6.24 -3.91 -6.55
CA GLY A 58 6.73 -3.38 -7.81
C GLY A 58 7.97 -4.12 -8.33
N TYR A 59 8.95 -4.33 -7.46
CA TYR A 59 10.19 -5.08 -7.77
C TYR A 59 9.91 -6.51 -8.19
N ARG A 60 9.08 -7.25 -7.44
CA ARG A 60 8.72 -8.64 -7.76
C ARG A 60 7.98 -8.74 -9.10
N ALA A 61 7.06 -7.82 -9.37
CA ALA A 61 6.34 -7.77 -10.64
C ALA A 61 7.27 -7.39 -11.80
N GLY A 62 8.15 -6.40 -11.61
CA GLY A 62 9.16 -5.98 -12.59
C GLY A 62 10.14 -7.11 -12.93
N ARG A 63 10.60 -7.86 -11.94
CA ARG A 63 11.51 -9.00 -12.12
C ARG A 63 10.89 -10.16 -12.89
N ARG A 64 9.61 -10.44 -12.67
CA ARG A 64 8.89 -11.51 -13.41
C ARG A 64 8.50 -11.10 -14.83
N ALA A 65 8.11 -9.84 -15.03
CA ALA A 65 7.55 -9.37 -16.29
C ALA A 65 8.54 -8.61 -17.18
N GLY A 66 9.73 -8.25 -16.68
CA GLY A 66 10.76 -7.46 -17.38
C GLY A 66 10.34 -6.01 -17.69
N ARG A 67 9.26 -5.50 -17.10
CA ARG A 67 8.65 -4.21 -17.48
C ARG A 67 8.33 -3.35 -16.26
N MET A 68 8.67 -2.07 -16.36
CA MET A 68 8.32 -1.03 -15.37
C MET A 68 6.80 -0.92 -15.17
N ALA A 69 6.03 -0.97 -16.26
CA ALA A 69 4.58 -0.89 -16.22
C ALA A 69 3.93 -2.00 -15.38
N ALA A 70 4.55 -3.18 -15.30
CA ALA A 70 4.06 -4.26 -14.45
C ALA A 70 4.24 -3.92 -12.96
N GLY A 71 5.36 -3.28 -12.60
CA GLY A 71 5.59 -2.79 -11.24
C GLY A 71 4.63 -1.66 -10.86
N ALA A 72 4.38 -0.73 -11.78
CA ALA A 72 3.40 0.35 -11.59
C ALA A 72 1.99 -0.21 -11.36
N LEU A 73 1.56 -1.17 -12.18
CA LEU A 73 0.25 -1.81 -12.04
C LEU A 73 0.11 -2.56 -10.71
N ALA A 74 1.10 -3.38 -10.36
CA ALA A 74 1.10 -4.14 -9.11
C ALA A 74 1.09 -3.22 -7.89
N GLY A 75 1.91 -2.17 -7.91
CA GLY A 75 1.96 -1.16 -6.87
C GLY A 75 0.65 -0.38 -6.73
N ALA A 76 0.03 0.03 -7.85
CA ALA A 76 -1.25 0.74 -7.82
C ALA A 76 -2.38 -0.13 -7.24
N VAL A 77 -2.41 -1.42 -7.58
CA VAL A 77 -3.40 -2.35 -7.00
C VAL A 77 -3.15 -2.58 -5.51
N ALA A 78 -1.90 -2.84 -5.11
CA ALA A 78 -1.55 -3.01 -3.70
C ALA A 78 -1.87 -1.75 -2.88
N GLY A 79 -1.56 -0.59 -3.46
CA GLY A 79 -1.84 0.72 -2.89
C GLY A 79 -3.32 1.02 -2.77
N GLY A 80 -4.11 0.78 -3.82
CA GLY A 80 -5.55 0.98 -3.77
C GLY A 80 -6.23 0.12 -2.71
N ILE A 81 -5.85 -1.17 -2.60
CA ILE A 81 -6.41 -2.09 -1.59
C ILE A 81 -6.05 -1.64 -0.17
N SER A 82 -4.76 -1.46 0.11
CA SER A 82 -4.30 -1.07 1.45
C SER A 82 -4.76 0.33 1.85
N GLY A 83 -4.82 1.27 0.90
CA GLY A 83 -5.32 2.61 1.09
C GLY A 83 -6.83 2.65 1.37
N ALA A 84 -7.63 1.84 0.65
CA ALA A 84 -9.06 1.69 0.94
C ALA A 84 -9.29 1.12 2.35
N VAL A 85 -8.52 0.09 2.74
CA VAL A 85 -8.58 -0.49 4.10
C VAL A 85 -8.19 0.54 5.16
N GLY A 86 -7.15 1.33 4.92
CA GLY A 86 -6.78 2.45 5.80
C GLY A 86 -7.91 3.46 5.94
N GLY A 87 -8.52 3.87 4.83
CA GLY A 87 -9.67 4.77 4.84
C GLY A 87 -10.87 4.20 5.61
N ILE A 88 -11.16 2.91 5.45
CA ILE A 88 -12.22 2.21 6.22
C ILE A 88 -11.87 2.21 7.71
N ALA A 89 -10.61 1.94 8.08
CA ALA A 89 -10.19 2.01 9.48
C ALA A 89 -10.44 3.40 10.07
N TYR A 90 -10.08 4.47 9.36
CA TYR A 90 -10.38 5.83 9.79
C TYR A 90 -11.89 6.06 10.02
N VAL A 91 -12.74 5.55 9.14
CA VAL A 91 -14.21 5.64 9.31
C VAL A 91 -14.69 4.90 10.55
N LEU A 92 -14.16 3.70 10.83
CA LEU A 92 -14.49 2.95 12.03
C LEU A 92 -14.08 3.68 13.33
N PHE A 93 -13.03 4.51 13.27
CA PHE A 93 -12.63 5.40 14.35
C PHE A 93 -13.34 6.77 14.34
N GLY A 94 -14.49 6.88 13.64
CA GLY A 94 -15.37 8.05 13.67
C GLY A 94 -14.99 9.19 12.72
N LYS A 95 -14.11 8.94 11.74
CA LYS A 95 -13.73 9.94 10.73
C LYS A 95 -14.66 9.89 9.50
N PRO A 96 -14.68 10.94 8.65
CA PRO A 96 -15.59 11.02 7.51
C PRO A 96 -15.40 9.90 6.46
N LEU A 97 -16.49 9.49 5.81
CA LEU A 97 -16.49 8.50 4.70
C LEU A 97 -15.56 8.89 3.53
N LEU A 98 -15.30 10.19 3.35
CA LEU A 98 -14.35 10.70 2.35
C LEU A 98 -12.97 10.05 2.46
N ASN A 99 -12.55 9.64 3.67
CA ASN A 99 -11.26 8.99 3.88
C ASN A 99 -11.11 7.66 3.14
N VAL A 100 -12.20 6.96 2.83
CA VAL A 100 -12.16 5.75 2.00
C VAL A 100 -11.73 6.09 0.57
N LEU A 101 -12.35 7.11 -0.02
CA LEU A 101 -12.01 7.57 -1.37
C LEU A 101 -10.60 8.16 -1.42
N VAL A 102 -10.25 9.01 -0.45
CA VAL A 102 -8.91 9.60 -0.36
C VAL A 102 -7.85 8.52 -0.17
N GLY A 103 -8.09 7.56 0.73
CA GLY A 103 -7.18 6.44 0.96
C GLY A 103 -7.00 5.58 -0.29
N LEU A 104 -8.08 5.23 -0.98
CA LEU A 104 -8.03 4.46 -2.22
C LEU A 104 -7.23 5.18 -3.31
N LEU A 105 -7.50 6.47 -3.55
CA LEU A 105 -6.86 7.25 -4.60
C LEU A 105 -5.39 7.53 -4.29
N LEU A 106 -5.08 8.02 -3.09
CA LEU A 106 -3.70 8.27 -2.67
C LEU A 106 -2.89 6.97 -2.62
N GLY A 107 -3.51 5.90 -2.12
CA GLY A 107 -2.92 4.56 -2.12
C GLY A 107 -2.60 4.10 -3.54
N ALA A 108 -3.55 4.18 -4.47
CA ALA A 108 -3.33 3.75 -5.85
C ALA A 108 -2.27 4.60 -6.58
N ILE A 109 -2.29 5.92 -6.40
CA ILE A 109 -1.31 6.83 -7.02
C ILE A 109 0.08 6.61 -6.41
N GLY A 110 0.20 6.65 -5.09
CA GLY A 110 1.47 6.47 -4.38
C GLY A 110 2.05 5.07 -4.63
N GLY A 111 1.21 4.05 -4.54
CA GLY A 111 1.57 2.68 -4.86
C GLY A 111 2.01 2.52 -6.31
N GLY A 112 1.33 3.16 -7.26
CA GLY A 112 1.71 3.15 -8.67
C GLY A 112 3.08 3.78 -8.92
N VAL A 113 3.34 4.96 -8.35
CA VAL A 113 4.62 5.68 -8.48
C VAL A 113 5.76 4.87 -7.86
N ILE A 114 5.60 4.43 -6.61
CA ILE A 114 6.63 3.69 -5.87
C ILE A 114 6.85 2.31 -6.48
N GLY A 115 5.77 1.62 -6.87
CA GLY A 115 5.82 0.33 -7.54
C GLY A 115 6.47 0.39 -8.91
N ALA A 116 6.31 1.50 -9.65
CA ALA A 116 7.04 1.73 -10.88
C ALA A 116 8.55 1.81 -10.63
N GLY A 117 8.98 2.56 -9.60
CA GLY A 117 10.37 2.63 -9.17
C GLY A 117 10.96 1.26 -8.79
N GLY A 118 10.22 0.48 -7.99
CA GLY A 118 10.57 -0.91 -7.68
C GLY A 118 10.69 -1.77 -8.93
N GLY A 119 9.75 -1.63 -9.88
CA GLY A 119 9.75 -2.35 -11.15
C GLY A 119 10.93 -2.01 -12.06
N VAL A 120 11.41 -0.76 -12.06
CA VAL A 120 12.65 -0.36 -12.76
C VAL A 120 13.87 -1.04 -12.16
N LEU A 121 13.89 -1.21 -10.84
CA LEU A 121 14.98 -1.88 -10.15
C LEU A 121 14.96 -3.40 -10.38
N GLY A 122 13.77 -4.00 -10.44
CA GLY A 122 13.60 -5.44 -10.64
C GLY A 122 13.84 -5.93 -12.06
N ARG A 123 13.81 -5.04 -13.06
CA ARG A 123 14.09 -5.39 -14.47
C ARG A 123 15.59 -5.34 -14.84
N ARG A 124 16.43 -4.80 -13.97
CA ARG A 124 17.89 -4.81 -14.13
C ARG A 124 18.43 -6.14 -13.59
#